data_AF-A0A431INX3-F1
#
_entry.id   AF-A0A431INX3-F1
#
_cell.length_a   1.000
_cell.length_b   1.000
_cell.length_c   1.000
_cell.angle_alpha   90.00
_cell.angle_beta   90.00
_cell.angle_gamma   90.00
#
_symmetry.space_group_name_H-M   'P 1'
#
loop_
_entity.id
_entity.type
_entity.pdbx_description
1 polymer ?
#
loop_
_entity_poly.entity_id
_entity_poly.type
_entity_poly.pdbx_seq_one_letter_code
_entity_poly.pdbx_strand_id
1 'polypeptide(L)'
;ELLAEVLVGPPAVVATGGGAVLDPESRRRLADAFVVWLSAPIDLLVRRLSDVAERRPLLTDDPATALRHMAAERDPLYREVADLVVDVARRSPEEIADVVGDVVDHATTGEPSPTTDRTRGAR
;
A
#
# COMPACT_ATOMS: atom_id res chain seq x y z
N GLU A 1 -3.84 -17.31 5.48
CA GLU A 1 -2.76 -18.31 5.43
C GLU A 1 -1.45 -17.77 4.89
N LEU A 2 -1.33 -17.41 3.59
CA LEU A 2 -0.04 -17.01 3.00
C LEU A 2 0.60 -15.76 3.64
N LEU A 3 -0.20 -14.74 3.99
CA LEU A 3 0.31 -13.57 4.71
C LEU A 3 0.88 -13.94 6.08
N ALA A 4 0.30 -14.92 6.77
CA ALA A 4 0.77 -15.35 8.09
C ALA A 4 2.12 -16.07 8.00
N GLU A 5 2.32 -16.87 6.95
CA GLU A 5 3.57 -17.61 6.73
C GLU A 5 4.74 -16.65 6.43
N VAL A 6 4.52 -15.65 5.58
CA VAL A 6 5.58 -14.71 5.19
C VAL A 6 5.98 -13.80 6.35
N LEU A 7 5.05 -13.43 7.23
CA LEU A 7 5.32 -12.57 8.39
C LEU A 7 6.21 -13.24 9.47
N VAL A 8 6.37 -14.57 9.44
CA VAL A 8 7.22 -15.33 10.39
C VAL A 8 8.58 -15.68 9.76
N GLY A 9 8.79 -15.36 8.48
CA GLY A 9 10.01 -15.66 7.73
C GLY A 9 11.14 -14.63 7.91
N PRO A 10 12.24 -14.76 7.15
CA PRO A 10 13.28 -13.74 7.09
C PRO A 10 12.72 -12.41 6.56
N PRO A 11 13.41 -11.26 6.78
CA PRO A 11 12.97 -9.96 6.27
C PRO A 11 12.65 -10.03 4.77
N ALA A 12 11.45 -9.60 4.40
CA ALA A 12 10.94 -9.69 3.04
C ALA A 12 10.05 -8.48 2.70
N VAL A 13 10.02 -8.13 1.42
CA VAL A 13 9.06 -7.16 0.87
C VAL A 13 7.88 -7.92 0.29
N VAL A 14 6.67 -7.63 0.78
CA VAL A 14 5.44 -8.33 0.38
C VAL A 14 4.47 -7.36 -0.27
N ALA A 15 4.20 -7.57 -1.55
CA ALA A 15 3.09 -6.89 -2.23
C ALA A 15 1.78 -7.59 -1.88
N THR A 16 0.94 -6.94 -1.08
CA THR A 16 -0.39 -7.47 -0.73
C THR A 16 -1.38 -7.28 -1.88
N GLY A 17 -2.39 -8.16 -1.95
CA GLY A 17 -3.53 -7.92 -2.85
C GLY A 17 -4.34 -6.72 -2.35
N GLY A 18 -4.86 -5.89 -3.27
CA GLY A 18 -5.62 -4.67 -2.91
C GLY A 18 -6.94 -4.89 -2.16
N GLY A 19 -7.32 -6.14 -1.84
CA GLY A 19 -8.44 -6.49 -0.96
C GLY A 19 -8.00 -7.03 0.40
N ALA A 20 -6.70 -7.18 0.67
CA ALA A 20 -6.19 -7.75 1.93
C ALA A 20 -6.67 -6.97 3.16
N VAL A 21 -6.77 -5.64 3.03
CA VAL A 21 -7.27 -4.78 4.11
C VAL A 21 -8.75 -4.95 4.41
N LEU A 22 -9.54 -5.66 3.59
CA LEU A 22 -10.96 -5.90 3.88
C LEU A 22 -11.16 -6.93 4.99
N ASP A 23 -10.25 -7.90 5.09
CA ASP A 23 -10.26 -8.90 6.15
C ASP A 23 -9.67 -8.34 7.46
N PRO A 24 -10.44 -8.28 8.57
CA PRO A 24 -9.93 -7.80 9.85
C PRO A 24 -8.76 -8.61 10.40
N GLU A 25 -8.68 -9.92 10.11
CA GLU A 25 -7.57 -10.75 10.58
C GLU A 25 -6.26 -10.37 9.85
N SER A 26 -6.34 -10.13 8.54
CA SER A 26 -5.24 -9.60 7.75
C SER A 26 -4.78 -8.23 8.26
N ARG A 27 -5.71 -7.32 8.62
CA ARG A 27 -5.34 -6.02 9.23
C ARG A 27 -4.59 -6.18 10.57
N ARG A 28 -5.03 -7.10 11.44
CA ARG A 28 -4.33 -7.39 12.70
C ARG A 28 -2.91 -7.88 12.48
N ARG A 29 -2.70 -8.75 11.50
CA ARG A 29 -1.37 -9.26 11.14
C ARG A 29 -0.48 -8.17 10.55
N LEU A 30 -1.05 -7.30 9.72
CA LEU A 30 -0.32 -6.17 9.15
C LEU A 30 0.15 -5.17 10.22
N ALA A 31 -0.57 -5.06 11.35
CA ALA A 31 -0.17 -4.19 12.46
C ALA A 31 1.15 -4.61 13.15
N ASP A 32 1.59 -5.86 12.95
CA ASP A 32 2.88 -6.35 13.48
C ASP A 32 4.04 -6.15 12.47
N ALA A 33 3.76 -5.59 11.28
CA ALA A 33 4.73 -5.34 10.21
C ALA A 33 4.84 -3.85 9.89
N PHE A 34 5.89 -3.46 9.17
CA PHE A 34 5.98 -2.11 8.61
C PHE A 34 5.20 -2.04 7.29
N VAL A 35 4.12 -1.27 7.27
CA VAL A 35 3.18 -1.20 6.15
C VAL A 35 3.36 0.08 5.36
N VAL A 36 3.68 -0.07 4.07
CA VAL A 36 3.74 1.05 3.12
C VAL A 36 2.47 1.08 2.28
N TRP A 37 1.74 2.19 2.33
CA TRP A 37 0.63 2.46 1.43
C TRP A 37 1.07 3.34 0.26
N LEU A 38 1.06 2.76 -0.94
CA LEU A 38 1.29 3.47 -2.20
C LEU A 38 -0.01 4.13 -2.67
N SER A 39 -0.21 5.40 -2.32
CA SER A 39 -1.40 6.17 -2.65
C SER A 39 -1.31 6.75 -4.06
N ALA A 40 -2.41 6.67 -4.82
CA ALA A 40 -2.49 7.16 -6.19
C ALA A 40 -3.85 7.80 -6.46
N PRO A 41 -3.92 8.90 -7.24
CA PRO A 41 -5.18 9.44 -7.73
C PRO A 41 -5.95 8.42 -8.57
N ILE A 42 -7.28 8.44 -8.46
CA ILE A 42 -8.15 7.51 -9.21
C ILE A 42 -7.91 7.59 -10.72
N ASP A 43 -7.76 8.79 -11.27
CA ASP A 43 -7.55 8.96 -12.71
C ASP A 43 -6.24 8.31 -13.19
N LEU A 44 -5.21 8.30 -12.33
CA LEU A 44 -3.97 7.58 -12.61
C LEU A 44 -4.16 6.07 -12.56
N LEU A 45 -4.93 5.57 -11.59
CA LEU A 45 -5.26 4.15 -11.49
C LEU A 45 -6.08 3.69 -12.69
N VAL A 46 -7.08 4.47 -13.13
CA VAL A 46 -7.88 4.19 -14.33
C VAL A 46 -6.97 4.09 -15.55
N ARG A 47 -6.09 5.08 -15.78
CA ARG A 47 -5.16 5.07 -16.91
C ARG A 47 -4.27 3.83 -16.90
N ARG A 48 -3.63 3.54 -15.77
CA ARG A 48 -2.78 2.35 -15.61
C ARG A 48 -3.53 1.05 -15.82
N LEU A 49 -4.82 0.99 -15.48
CA LEU A 49 -5.66 -0.20 -15.68
C LEU A 49 -6.11 -0.37 -17.12
N SER A 50 -6.40 0.71 -17.83
CA SER A 50 -6.72 0.68 -19.26
C SER A 50 -5.58 0.06 -20.08
N ASP A 51 -4.33 0.28 -19.68
CA ASP A 51 -3.14 -0.29 -20.34
C ASP A 51 -2.97 -1.81 -20.12
N VAL A 52 -3.68 -2.41 -19.15
CA VAL A 52 -3.61 -3.84 -18.78
C VAL A 52 -4.99 -4.50 -18.69
N ALA A 53 -6.00 -3.93 -19.35
CA ALA A 53 -7.40 -4.31 -19.25
C ALA A 53 -7.68 -5.81 -19.49
N GLU A 54 -6.86 -6.48 -20.31
CA GLU A 54 -6.97 -7.93 -20.58
C GLU A 54 -6.73 -8.83 -19.35
N ARG A 55 -6.10 -8.32 -18.28
CA ARG A 55 -5.64 -9.14 -17.14
C ARG A 55 -6.43 -8.96 -15.84
N ARG A 56 -7.51 -8.16 -15.82
CA ARG A 56 -8.25 -7.84 -14.57
C ARG A 56 -9.78 -7.99 -14.69
N PRO A 57 -10.33 -9.20 -14.42
CA PRO A 57 -11.75 -9.52 -14.60
C PRO A 57 -12.74 -8.75 -13.71
N LEU A 58 -12.27 -8.06 -12.66
CA LEU A 58 -13.11 -7.34 -11.70
C LEU A 58 -13.48 -5.91 -12.14
N LEU A 59 -12.98 -5.46 -13.29
CA LEU A 59 -13.29 -4.15 -13.85
C LEU A 59 -14.41 -4.32 -14.88
N THR A 60 -15.62 -3.91 -14.50
CA THR A 60 -16.82 -3.81 -15.36
C THR A 60 -16.63 -2.79 -16.49
N ASP A 61 -17.64 -2.61 -17.34
CA ASP A 61 -17.67 -1.61 -18.43
C ASP A 61 -17.33 -0.17 -17.99
N ASP A 62 -17.45 0.16 -16.70
CA ASP A 62 -16.99 1.40 -16.09
C ASP A 62 -15.92 1.19 -14.99
N PRO A 63 -14.62 1.07 -15.36
CA PRO A 63 -13.52 0.92 -14.42
C PRO A 63 -13.36 2.11 -13.45
N ALA A 64 -13.72 3.32 -13.88
CA ALA A 64 -13.55 4.51 -13.08
C ALA A 64 -14.52 4.54 -11.90
N THR A 65 -15.79 4.23 -12.13
CA THR A 65 -16.79 4.15 -11.05
C THR A 65 -16.47 3.01 -10.09
N ALA A 66 -16.10 1.83 -10.61
CA ALA A 66 -15.69 0.70 -9.78
C ALA A 66 -14.50 1.05 -8.87
N LEU A 67 -13.47 1.72 -9.42
CA LEU A 67 -12.32 2.17 -8.64
C LEU A 67 -12.68 3.21 -7.58
N ARG A 68 -13.55 4.18 -7.89
CA ARG A 68 -13.98 5.17 -6.90
C ARG A 68 -14.70 4.52 -5.73
N HIS A 69 -15.56 3.54 -6.00
CA HIS A 69 -16.27 2.79 -4.95
C HIS A 69 -15.29 2.00 -4.09
N MET A 70 -14.40 1.23 -4.72
CA MET A 70 -13.37 0.47 -3.99
C MET A 70 -12.45 1.37 -3.17
N ALA A 71 -12.06 2.52 -3.71
CA ALA A 71 -11.22 3.48 -2.99
C ALA A 71 -11.96 4.06 -1.79
N ALA A 72 -13.22 4.51 -1.95
CA ALA A 72 -14.00 5.06 -0.85
C ALA A 72 -14.16 4.06 0.32
N GLU A 73 -14.35 2.77 0.01
CA GLU A 73 -14.44 1.72 1.02
C GLU A 73 -13.10 1.44 1.71
N ARG A 74 -12.00 1.39 0.94
CA ARG A 74 -10.71 0.88 1.42
C ARG A 74 -9.76 1.95 1.92
N ASP A 75 -9.91 3.19 1.50
CA ASP A 75 -9.09 4.34 1.89
C ASP A 75 -8.95 4.53 3.42
N PRO A 76 -10.03 4.46 4.23
CA PRO A 76 -9.87 4.49 5.69
C PRO A 76 -9.12 3.26 6.24
N LEU A 77 -9.30 2.08 5.63
CA LEU A 77 -8.62 0.84 6.05
C LEU A 77 -7.13 0.86 5.67
N TYR A 78 -6.77 1.41 4.51
CA TYR A 78 -5.38 1.61 4.12
C TYR A 78 -4.66 2.58 5.07
N ARG A 79 -5.32 3.69 5.44
CA ARG A 79 -4.76 4.62 6.44
C ARG A 79 -4.63 4.02 7.83
N GLU A 80 -5.55 3.13 8.23
CA GLU A 80 -5.50 2.47 9.55
C GLU A 80 -4.24 1.60 9.71
N VAL A 81 -3.86 0.90 8.64
CA VAL A 81 -2.76 -0.07 8.69
C VAL A 81 -1.42 0.51 8.24
N ALA A 82 -1.39 1.59 7.48
CA ALA A 82 -0.14 2.17 6.97
C ALA A 82 0.70 2.77 8.10
N ASP A 83 2.02 2.57 8.03
CA ASP A 83 3.06 3.29 8.77
C ASP A 83 3.68 4.43 7.94
N LEU A 84 3.66 4.24 6.61
CA LEU A 84 4.16 5.19 5.63
C LEU A 84 3.17 5.31 4.47
N VAL A 85 2.80 6.54 4.11
CA VAL A 85 2.04 6.82 2.88
C VAL A 85 2.98 7.45 1.86
N VAL A 86 3.01 6.87 0.67
CA VAL A 86 3.80 7.36 -0.46
C VAL A 86 2.86 7.72 -1.60
N ASP A 87 2.78 9.01 -1.94
CA ASP A 87 2.12 9.44 -3.17
C ASP A 87 2.96 9.04 -4.39
N VAL A 88 2.41 8.16 -5.22
CA VAL A 88 3.07 7.62 -6.42
C VAL A 88 2.70 8.38 -7.69
N ALA A 89 1.90 9.46 -7.60
CA ALA A 89 1.35 10.14 -8.77
C ALA A 89 2.41 10.71 -9.71
N ARG A 90 3.51 11.20 -9.12
CA ARG A 90 4.59 11.91 -9.82
C ARG A 90 5.97 11.32 -9.53
N ARG A 91 6.01 10.05 -9.14
CA ARG A 91 7.26 9.34 -8.82
C ARG A 91 7.44 8.12 -9.71
N SER A 92 8.66 7.89 -10.15
CA SER A 92 9.06 6.64 -10.79
C SER A 92 9.11 5.50 -9.76
N PRO A 93 9.07 4.23 -10.19
CA PRO A 93 9.28 3.09 -9.28
C PRO A 93 10.58 3.18 -8.48
N GLU A 94 11.65 3.68 -9.10
CA GLU A 94 12.96 3.88 -8.46
C GLU A 94 12.87 4.95 -7.38
N GLU A 95 12.28 6.11 -7.67
CA GLU A 95 12.10 7.18 -6.67
C GLU A 95 11.20 6.73 -5.50
N ILE A 96 10.22 5.86 -5.75
CA ILE A 96 9.39 5.28 -4.70
C ILE A 96 10.22 4.30 -3.85
N ALA A 97 11.04 3.46 -4.49
CA ALA A 97 11.89 2.50 -3.80
C ALA A 97 12.93 3.20 -2.93
N ASP A 98 13.55 4.27 -3.41
CA ASP A 98 14.52 5.07 -2.65
C ASP A 98 13.86 5.65 -1.39
N VAL A 99 12.68 6.26 -1.53
CA VAL A 99 11.93 6.81 -0.38
C VAL A 99 11.58 5.74 0.64
N VAL A 100 11.16 4.56 0.20
CA VAL A 100 10.83 3.45 1.10
C VAL A 100 12.09 2.91 1.77
N GLY A 101 13.17 2.74 1.02
CA GLY A 101 14.47 2.27 1.51
C GLY A 101 15.02 3.18 2.61
N ASP A 102 15.05 4.49 2.34
CA ASP A 102 15.48 5.49 3.31
C ASP A 102 14.67 5.38 4.62
N VAL A 103 13.34 5.29 4.54
CA VAL A 103 12.51 5.21 5.75
C VAL A 103 12.74 3.90 6.52
N VAL A 104 12.85 2.78 5.82
CA VAL A 104 13.06 1.45 6.44
C VAL A 104 14.43 1.34 7.08
N ASP A 105 15.48 1.88 6.46
CA ASP A 105 16.84 1.91 7.01
C ASP A 105 16.91 2.72 8.31
N HIS A 106 16.21 3.85 8.35
CA HIS A 106 16.12 4.68 9.56
C HIS A 106 15.26 4.01 10.66
N ALA A 107 14.18 3.35 10.28
CA ALA A 107 13.31 2.63 11.22
C ALA A 107 14.01 1.42 11.86
N THR A 108 14.93 0.76 11.14
CA THR A 108 15.72 -0.37 11.66
C THR A 108 16.97 0.06 12.43
N THR A 109 17.52 1.24 12.14
CA THR A 109 18.71 1.79 12.81
C THR A 109 18.38 2.68 14.03
N GLY A 110 17.14 3.12 14.18
CA GLY A 110 16.67 3.97 15.29
C GLY A 110 16.96 5.46 15.10
N GLU A 111 17.37 5.89 13.91
CA GLU A 111 17.66 7.28 13.57
C GLU A 111 16.42 8.01 13.01
N PRO A 112 16.27 9.33 13.25
CA PRO A 112 15.14 10.09 12.71
C PRO A 112 15.24 10.24 11.18
N SER A 113 14.22 9.74 10.48
CA SER A 113 14.11 9.75 9.00
C SER A 113 13.80 11.15 8.41
N PRO A 114 14.27 11.48 7.18
CA PRO A 114 14.00 12.77 6.53
C PRO A 114 12.53 12.90 6.06
N THR A 115 11.89 13.99 6.48
CA THR A 115 10.56 14.53 6.09
C THR A 115 9.76 13.70 5.06
N THR A 116 9.04 12.69 5.55
CA THR A 116 7.96 12.00 4.85
C THR A 116 6.71 11.99 5.74
N ASP A 117 5.52 11.97 5.14
CA ASP A 117 4.26 11.95 5.87
C ASP A 117 4.09 10.59 6.57
N ARG A 118 4.52 10.54 7.84
CA ARG A 118 4.40 9.36 8.69
C ARG A 118 2.98 9.31 9.24
N THR A 119 2.22 8.33 8.79
CA THR A 119 0.98 7.94 9.47
C THR A 119 1.25 6.68 10.26
N ARG A 120 1.33 6.77 11.58
CA ARG A 120 0.64 5.94 12.57
C ARG A 120 0.92 6.59 13.92
N GLY A 121 -0.11 7.20 14.49
CA GLY A 121 -0.05 7.80 15.82
C GLY A 121 -0.28 6.74 16.89
N ALA A 122 0.67 6.67 17.84
CA ALA A 122 0.64 5.94 19.11
C ALA A 122 0.48 4.40 19.06
N ARG A 123 1.66 3.75 19.02
CA ARG A 123 2.00 2.39 19.51
C ARG A 123 1.60 1.20 18.66
#